data_AF-A0A9E4IQ51-F1
#
_entry.id   AF-A0A9E4IQ51-F1
#
_cell.length_a   1.000
_cell.length_b   1.000
_cell.length_c   1.000
_cell.angle_alpha   90.00
_cell.angle_beta   90.00
_cell.angle_gamma   90.00
#
_symmetry.space_group_name_H-M   'P 1'
#
loop_
_entity.id
_entity.type
_entity.pdbx_description
1 polymer ?
#
loop_
_entity_poly.entity_id
_entity_poly.type
_entity_poly.pdbx_seq_one_letter_code
_entity_poly.pdbx_strand_id
1 'polypeptide(L)' 'RQELEETTAELFDVVGSGAVRIEVNQTYALQDAAQAHRDLEARQTTGSTVLLTGA' A
#
# COMPACT_ATOMS: atom_id res chain seq x y z
N ARG A 1 -12.05 -12.74 -15.86
CA ARG A 1 -11.32 -11.47 -16.10
C ARG A 1 -12.25 -10.28 -15.97
N GLN A 2 -13.43 -10.31 -16.58
CA GLN A 2 -14.47 -9.29 -16.40
C GLN A 2 -14.75 -8.94 -14.92
N GLU A 3 -14.97 -9.91 -14.05
CA GLU A 3 -15.19 -9.66 -12.61
C GLU A 3 -14.01 -8.97 -11.90
N LEU A 4 -12.77 -9.29 -12.31
CA LEU A 4 -11.57 -8.62 -11.77
C LEU A 4 -11.50 -7.16 -12.24
N GLU A 5 -11.84 -6.90 -13.50
CA GLU A 5 -11.85 -5.56 -14.08
C GLU A 5 -12.94 -4.70 -13.45
N GLU A 6 -14.14 -5.26 -13.25
CA GLU A 6 -15.28 -4.61 -12.61
C GLU A 6 -14.96 -4.22 -11.16
N THR A 7 -14.49 -5.18 -10.36
CA THR A 7 -14.10 -4.91 -8.96
C THR A 7 -12.92 -3.95 -8.84
N THR A 8 -12.00 -3.97 -9.82
CA THR A 8 -10.89 -3.00 -9.87
C THR A 8 -11.41 -1.59 -10.15
N ALA A 9 -12.33 -1.43 -11.11
CA ALA A 9 -12.91 -0.14 -11.45
C ALA A 9 -13.67 0.46 -10.26
N GLU A 10 -14.52 -0.34 -9.60
CA GLU A 10 -15.25 0.09 -8.40
C GLU A 10 -14.33 0.57 -7.28
N LEU A 11 -13.23 -0.16 -7.02
CA LEU A 11 -12.24 0.23 -6.02
C LEU A 11 -11.62 1.59 -6.36
N PHE A 12 -11.20 1.79 -7.61
CA PHE A 12 -10.59 3.05 -8.03
C PHE A 12 -11.57 4.22 -8.03
N ASP A 13 -12.83 3.99 -8.34
CA ASP A 13 -13.87 5.02 -8.26
C ASP A 13 -14.08 5.47 -6.80
N VAL A 14 -14.15 4.54 -5.86
CA VAL A 14 -14.31 4.86 -4.43
C VAL A 14 -13.07 5.59 -3.88
N VAL A 15 -11.86 5.18 -4.26
CA VAL A 15 -10.62 5.88 -3.88
C VAL A 15 -10.55 7.27 -4.53
N GLY A 16 -10.86 7.38 -5.82
CA GLY A 16 -10.86 8.64 -6.58
C GLY A 16 -11.90 9.64 -6.08
N SER A 17 -13.04 9.16 -5.58
CA SER A 17 -14.05 9.99 -4.92
C SER A 17 -13.62 10.52 -3.54
N GLY A 18 -12.57 9.95 -2.95
CA GLY A 18 -12.09 10.29 -1.60
C GLY A 18 -12.90 9.68 -0.46
N ALA A 19 -13.88 8.83 -0.76
CA ALA A 19 -14.64 8.06 0.24
C ALA A 19 -13.75 7.06 0.99
N VAL A 20 -12.73 6.52 0.31
CA VAL A 20 -11.64 5.74 0.92
C VAL A 20 -10.33 6.47 0.70
N ARG A 21 -9.56 6.67 1.78
CA ARG A 21 -8.20 7.23 1.75
C ARG A 21 -7.20 6.16 2.16
N ILE A 22 -6.15 5.99 1.35
CA ILE A 22 -5.06 5.06 1.62
C ILE A 22 -3.92 5.85 2.26
N GLU A 23 -3.68 5.63 3.54
CA GLU A 23 -2.61 6.28 4.29
C GLU A 23 -1.30 5.50 4.10
N VAL A 24 -0.37 6.06 3.31
CA VAL A 24 0.99 5.53 3.15
C VAL A 24 1.88 6.16 4.20
N ASN A 25 2.06 5.45 5.30
CA ASN A 25 2.75 5.97 6.48
C ASN A 25 4.24 5.60 6.51
N GLN A 26 4.68 4.64 5.67
CA GLN A 26 6.08 4.24 5.59
C GLN A 26 6.48 3.99 4.13
N THR A 27 7.67 4.45 3.80
CA THR A 27 8.34 4.12 2.54
C THR A 27 9.75 3.67 2.84
N TYR A 28 10.17 2.56 2.22
CA TYR A 28 11.52 2.02 2.33
C TYR A 28 12.09 1.82 0.93
N ALA A 29 13.41 1.92 0.77
CA ALA A 29 14.04 1.44 -0.45
C ALA A 29 13.84 -0.07 -0.57
N LEU A 30 13.74 -0.60 -1.78
CA LEU A 30 13.53 -2.05 -2.00
C LEU A 30 14.64 -2.89 -1.33
N GLN A 31 15.88 -2.40 -1.31
CA GLN A 31 17.00 -3.06 -0.64
C GLN A 31 16.82 -3.20 0.88
N ASP A 32 15.98 -2.34 1.49
CA ASP A 32 15.69 -2.32 2.91
C ASP A 32 14.44 -3.13 3.28
N ALA A 33 13.94 -3.99 2.38
CA ALA A 33 12.77 -4.84 2.62
C ALA A 33 12.86 -5.63 3.94
N ALA A 34 14.05 -6.10 4.31
CA ALA A 34 14.26 -6.80 5.57
C ALA A 34 13.96 -5.91 6.80
N GLN A 35 14.23 -4.61 6.73
CA GLN A 35 13.89 -3.67 7.79
C GLN A 35 12.38 -3.41 7.84
N ALA A 36 11.75 -3.19 6.68
CA ALA A 36 10.30 -3.01 6.59
C ALA A 36 9.52 -4.18 7.26
N HIS A 37 9.98 -5.41 7.05
CA HIS A 37 9.41 -6.60 7.70
C HIS A 37 9.61 -6.62 9.21
N ARG A 38 10.82 -6.30 9.69
CA ARG A 38 11.10 -6.22 11.14
C ARG A 38 10.18 -5.23 11.84
N ASP A 39 9.97 -4.06 11.23
CA ASP A 39 9.12 -3.01 11.80
C ASP A 39 7.64 -3.42 11.79
N LEU A 40 7.18 -4.10 10.73
CA LEU A 40 5.83 -4.67 10.66
C LEU A 40 5.60 -5.75 11.74
N GLU A 41 6.53 -6.70 11.89
CA GLU A 41 6.44 -7.78 12.87
C GLU A 41 6.49 -7.27 14.32
N ALA A 42 7.28 -6.22 14.55
CA ALA A 42 7.35 -5.52 15.83
C ALA A 42 6.12 -4.63 16.11
N ARG A 43 5.13 -4.59 15.20
CA ARG A 43 3.93 -3.74 15.27
C ARG A 43 4.24 -2.24 15.35
N GLN A 44 5.31 -1.81 14.69
CA GLN A 44 5.72 -0.40 14.61
C GLN A 44 5.07 0.34 13.43
N THR A 45 4.36 -0.37 12.55
CA THR A 45 3.71 0.20 11.36
C THR A 45 2.20 0.32 11.56
N THR A 46 1.59 1.36 10.99
CA THR A 46 0.13 1.52 10.85
C THR A 46 -0.19 2.00 9.43
N GLY A 47 -1.34 1.63 8.86
CA GLY A 47 -1.62 1.94 7.45
C GLY A 47 -0.75 1.13 6.49
N SER A 48 -0.50 1.67 5.30
CA SER A 48 0.22 0.98 4.22
C SER A 48 1.72 1.29 4.21
N THR A 49 2.52 0.24 4.01
CA THR A 49 3.96 0.31 3.72
C THR A 49 4.21 0.12 2.23
N VAL A 50 5.05 0.96 1.63
CA VAL A 50 5.45 0.82 0.21
C VAL A 50 6.96 0.69 0.09
N LEU A 51 7.41 -0.23 -0.78
CA LEU A 51 8.82 -0.36 -1.16
C LEU A 51 9.08 0.34 -2.49
N LEU A 52 10.10 1.19 -2.54
CA LEU A 52 10.47 1.98 -3.71
C LEU A 52 11.69 1.38 -4.41
N THR A 53 11.57 1.16 -5.72
CA THR A 53 12.63 0.56 -6.57
C THR A 53 13.67 1.55 -7.07
N GLY A 54 13.44 2.87 -6.93
CA GLY A 54 14.28 3.93 -7.49
C GLY A 54 14.80 4.94 -6.47
N ALA A 55 14.92 4.53 -5.20
CA ALA A 55 15.51 5.34 -4.13
C ALA A 55 17.04 5.19 -4.10
#